data_AF-A0A2N1UR20-F1
#
_entry.id   AF-A0A2N1UR20-F1
#
_cell.length_a   1.000
_cell.length_b   1.000
_cell.length_c   1.000
_cell.angle_alpha   90.00
_cell.angle_beta   90.00
_cell.angle_gamma   90.00
#
_symmetry.space_group_name_H-M   'P 1'
#
loop_
_entity.id
_entity.type
_entity.pdbx_description
1 polymer ?
#
loop_
_entity_poly.entity_id
_entity_poly.type
_entity_poly.pdbx_seq_one_letter_code
_entity_poly.pdbx_strand_id
1 'polypeptide(L)'
;MAKFRYRYLRTMYDKIVGVAVEKPGGDLIMQIGNQMIEFDKGAPKLEMLNLYVEKIADMPKYKPLNIYDVSNIYTTDRFVNCKQLMDEGKNFLVE
;
A
#
# COMPACT_ATOMS: atom_id res chain seq x y z
N MET A 1 -12.94 -16.51 -8.84
CA MET A 1 -11.74 -16.59 -7.98
C MET A 1 -11.69 -15.34 -7.12
N ALA A 2 -11.35 -15.51 -5.84
CA ALA A 2 -11.22 -14.44 -4.87
C ALA A 2 -9.92 -13.66 -5.16
N LYS A 3 -10.01 -12.44 -5.69
CA LYS A 3 -8.85 -11.64 -6.11
C LYS A 3 -8.42 -10.68 -5.01
N PHE A 4 -7.12 -10.58 -4.81
CA PHE A 4 -6.52 -9.54 -3.99
C PHE A 4 -6.35 -8.27 -4.82
N ARG A 5 -6.54 -7.11 -4.19
CA ARG A 5 -6.36 -5.81 -4.83
C ARG A 5 -5.25 -5.05 -4.13
N TYR A 6 -4.33 -4.47 -4.89
CA TYR A 6 -3.11 -3.85 -4.40
C TYR A 6 -3.02 -2.41 -4.81
N ARG A 7 -2.41 -1.60 -3.95
CA ARG A 7 -2.04 -0.23 -4.25
C ARG A 7 -0.68 0.06 -3.62
N TYR A 8 0.31 0.44 -4.41
CA TYR A 8 1.62 0.81 -3.87
C TYR A 8 1.60 2.23 -3.31
N LEU A 9 2.26 2.43 -2.17
CA LEU A 9 2.54 3.73 -1.60
C LEU A 9 3.93 4.16 -2.06
N ARG A 10 4.01 5.36 -2.64
CA ARG A 10 5.24 5.93 -3.19
C ARG A 10 5.62 7.22 -2.51
N THR A 11 6.93 7.49 -2.49
CA THR A 11 7.46 8.79 -2.07
C THR A 11 7.40 9.79 -3.21
N MET A 12 7.66 11.06 -2.90
CA MET A 12 7.87 12.12 -3.91
C MET A 12 9.00 11.82 -4.92
N TYR A 13 9.89 10.86 -4.63
CA TYR A 13 10.97 10.42 -5.52
C TYR A 13 10.63 9.13 -6.27
N ASP A 14 9.34 8.80 -6.34
CA ASP A 14 8.81 7.61 -7.01
C ASP A 14 9.32 6.25 -6.45
N LYS A 15 9.79 6.26 -5.19
CA LYS A 15 10.22 5.03 -4.52
C LYS A 15 9.05 4.35 -3.82
N ILE A 16 8.88 3.04 -4.04
CA ILE A 16 7.90 2.24 -3.31
C ILE A 16 8.37 2.12 -1.85
N VAL A 17 7.52 2.52 -0.92
CA VAL A 17 7.77 2.47 0.52
C VAL A 17 6.72 1.67 1.27
N GLY A 18 5.64 1.31 0.60
CA GLY A 18 4.57 0.51 1.18
C GLY A 18 3.65 -0.12 0.15
N VAL A 19 2.78 -1.00 0.62
CA VAL A 19 1.69 -1.59 -0.15
C VAL A 19 0.44 -1.66 0.72
N ALA A 20 -0.69 -1.30 0.14
CA ALA A 20 -2.01 -1.58 0.70
C ALA A 20 -2.67 -2.71 -0.10
N VAL A 21 -3.31 -3.62 0.61
CA VAL A 21 -3.89 -4.86 0.11
C VAL A 21 -5.31 -5.00 0.63
N GLU A 22 -6.29 -4.93 -0.26
CA GLU A 22 -7.65 -5.35 0.02
C GLU A 22 -7.75 -6.85 -0.26
N LYS A 23 -8.01 -7.63 0.80
CA LYS A 23 -8.25 -9.07 0.70
C LYS A 23 -9.62 -9.32 0.06
N PRO A 24 -9.84 -10.51 -0.51
CA PRO A 24 -11.15 -10.89 -1.04
C PRO A 24 -12.30 -10.83 -0.02
N GLY A 25 -12.00 -10.93 1.28
CA GLY A 25 -12.97 -10.78 2.37
C GLY A 25 -13.35 -9.33 2.69
N GLY A 26 -12.73 -8.35 2.03
CA GLY A 26 -12.96 -6.91 2.24
C GLY A 26 -12.06 -6.28 3.31
N ASP A 27 -11.25 -7.08 4.01
CA ASP A 27 -10.26 -6.58 4.96
C ASP A 27 -9.14 -5.84 4.23
N LEU A 28 -8.76 -4.68 4.76
CA LEU A 28 -7.64 -3.90 4.26
C LEU A 28 -6.43 -4.10 5.19
N ILE A 29 -5.28 -4.40 4.59
CA ILE A 29 -3.99 -4.41 5.27
C ILE A 29 -3.08 -3.43 4.55
N MET A 30 -2.30 -2.65 5.28
CA MET A 30 -1.24 -1.84 4.70
C MET A 30 0.08 -2.14 5.38
N GLN A 31 1.14 -2.24 4.60
CA GLN A 31 2.49 -2.39 5.10
C GLN A 31 3.34 -1.25 4.58
N ILE A 32 4.09 -0.59 5.47
CA ILE A 32 5.02 0.49 5.14
C ILE A 32 6.38 0.11 5.73
N GLY A 33 7.36 -0.14 4.86
CA GLY A 33 8.61 -0.81 5.23
C GLY A 33 8.35 -2.12 5.97
N ASN A 34 8.81 -2.23 7.22
CA ASN A 34 8.62 -3.42 8.07
C ASN A 34 7.40 -3.32 9.00
N GLN A 35 6.65 -2.22 8.97
CA GLN A 35 5.50 -2.00 9.84
C GLN A 35 4.22 -2.42 9.13
N MET A 36 3.43 -3.30 9.76
CA MET A 36 2.07 -3.59 9.31
C MET A 36 1.07 -2.73 10.06
N ILE A 37 0.09 -2.23 9.32
CA ILE A 37 -1.07 -1.48 9.77
C ILE A 37 -2.27 -2.30 9.32
N GLU A 38 -2.95 -2.89 10.29
CA GLU A 38 -4.25 -3.51 10.08
C GLU A 38 -5.31 -2.43 10.28
N PHE A 39 -6.26 -2.34 9.35
CA PHE A 39 -7.39 -1.46 9.51
C PHE A 39 -8.55 -2.22 10.14
N ASP A 40 -9.29 -1.56 11.03
CA ASP A 40 -10.51 -2.11 11.62
C ASP A 40 -11.59 -2.38 10.56
N LYS A 41 -12.68 -3.08 10.90
CA LYS A 41 -13.79 -3.39 9.97
C LYS A 41 -14.47 -2.17 9.31
N GLY A 42 -14.19 -0.96 9.79
CA GLY A 42 -14.59 0.31 9.16
C GLY A 42 -13.56 0.89 8.19
N ALA A 43 -12.56 0.10 7.79
CA ALA A 43 -11.48 0.51 6.90
C ALA A 43 -12.03 1.15 5.61
N PRO A 44 -11.38 2.21 5.11
CA PRO A 44 -11.70 2.71 3.79
C PRO A 44 -11.42 1.64 2.74
N LYS A 45 -12.25 1.60 1.70
CA LYS A 45 -11.95 0.80 0.51
C LYS A 45 -10.64 1.27 -0.13
N LEU A 46 -9.96 0.38 -0.86
CA LEU A 46 -8.65 0.67 -1.46
C LEU A 46 -8.70 1.89 -2.40
N GLU A 47 -9.84 2.11 -3.05
CA GLU A 47 -10.17 3.27 -3.89
C GLU A 47 -10.08 4.59 -3.13
N MET A 48 -10.47 4.59 -1.85
CA MET A 48 -10.50 5.76 -0.97
C MET A 48 -9.21 5.92 -0.16
N LEU A 49 -8.23 5.04 -0.34
CA LEU A 49 -7.00 5.05 0.46
C LEU A 49 -6.23 6.38 0.35
N ASN A 50 -6.27 7.03 -0.82
CA ASN A 50 -5.68 8.35 -1.04
C ASN A 50 -6.18 9.40 -0.05
N LEU A 51 -7.45 9.31 0.39
CA LEU A 51 -8.04 10.24 1.36
C LEU A 51 -7.47 10.09 2.79
N TYR A 52 -6.75 9.00 3.06
CA TYR A 52 -6.20 8.68 4.38
C TYR A 52 -4.68 8.59 4.39
N VAL A 53 -4.04 8.53 3.21
CA VAL A 53 -2.58 8.48 3.08
C VAL A 53 -1.92 9.72 3.65
N GLU A 54 -2.51 10.91 3.49
CA GLU A 54 -1.99 12.14 4.10
C GLU A 54 -1.90 12.01 5.63
N LYS A 55 -2.95 11.49 6.27
CA LYS A 55 -2.97 11.25 7.72
C LYS A 55 -1.91 10.25 8.17
N ILE A 56 -1.63 9.24 7.33
CA ILE A 56 -0.58 8.26 7.58
C ILE A 56 0.79 8.93 7.43
N ALA A 57 0.99 9.72 6.37
CA ALA A 57 2.23 10.44 6.09
C ALA A 57 2.57 11.46 7.21
N ASP A 58 1.56 12.08 7.81
CA ASP A 58 1.70 13.03 8.90
C ASP A 58 2.09 12.38 10.24
N MET A 59 1.93 11.06 10.40
CA MET A 59 2.36 10.38 11.61
C MET A 59 3.88 10.54 11.79
N PRO A 60 4.38 10.89 13.00
CA PRO A 60 5.82 11.13 13.22
C PRO A 60 6.74 9.99 12.75
N LYS A 61 6.25 8.75 12.84
CA LYS A 61 6.96 7.54 12.40
C LYS A 61 7.07 7.38 10.87
N TYR A 62 6.18 7.98 10.09
CA TYR A 62 6.16 7.87 8.62
C TYR A 62 6.52 9.17 7.92
N LYS A 63 6.55 10.29 8.65
CA LYS A 63 6.98 11.60 8.16
C LYS A 63 8.32 11.58 7.39
N PRO A 64 9.37 10.82 7.81
CA PRO A 64 10.62 10.75 7.06
C PRO A 64 10.50 10.05 5.70
N LEU A 65 9.46 9.25 5.49
CA LEU A 65 9.26 8.52 4.23
C LEU A 65 8.77 9.43 3.11
N ASN A 66 8.22 10.61 3.42
CA ASN A 66 7.68 11.56 2.44
C ASN A 66 6.72 10.86 1.45
N ILE A 67 5.79 10.08 2.00
CA ILE A 67 4.75 9.41 1.20
C ILE A 67 3.92 10.51 0.52
N TYR A 68 3.83 10.43 -0.80
CA TYR A 68 3.21 11.47 -1.61
C TYR A 68 2.03 10.92 -2.40
N ASP A 69 2.15 9.71 -2.95
CA ASP A 69 1.15 9.16 -3.85
C ASP A 69 0.85 7.68 -3.59
N VAL A 70 -0.37 7.30 -3.92
CA VAL A 70 -0.82 5.91 -4.01
C VAL A 70 -1.13 5.57 -5.45
N SER A 71 -0.30 4.68 -6.01
CA SER A 71 -0.36 4.20 -7.40
C SER A 71 -1.69 3.58 -7.80
N ASN A 72 -1.82 3.14 -9.06
CA ASN A 72 -3.01 2.47 -9.55
C ASN A 72 -3.35 1.18 -8.78
N ILE A 73 -4.61 0.76 -8.87
CA ILE A 73 -5.07 -0.50 -8.27
C ILE A 73 -4.74 -1.66 -9.21
N TYR A 74 -3.99 -2.63 -8.69
CA TYR A 74 -3.66 -3.87 -9.39
C TYR A 74 -4.42 -5.04 -8.79
N THR A 75 -4.77 -6.06 -9.59
CA THR A 75 -5.43 -7.27 -9.08
C THR A 75 -4.61 -8.50 -9.37
N THR A 76 -4.54 -9.43 -8.42
CA THR A 76 -3.84 -10.71 -8.59
C THR A 76 -4.50 -11.78 -7.73
N ASP A 77 -4.30 -13.04 -8.12
CA ASP A 77 -4.76 -14.21 -7.39
C ASP A 77 -3.78 -14.62 -6.27
N ARG A 78 -2.59 -14.00 -6.20
CA ARG A 78 -1.53 -14.32 -5.22
C ARG A 78 -1.27 -13.18 -4.26
N PHE A 79 -1.05 -13.51 -2.98
CA PHE A 79 -0.66 -12.52 -2.00
C PHE A 79 0.80 -12.11 -2.13
N VAL A 80 1.09 -10.81 -2.24
CA VAL A 80 2.46 -10.25 -2.28
C VAL A 80 2.58 -9.17 -1.19
N ASN A 81 3.60 -9.28 -0.33
CA ASN A 81 3.83 -8.31 0.75
C ASN A 81 4.87 -7.23 0.38
N CYS A 82 4.96 -6.15 1.15
CA CYS A 82 5.87 -5.03 0.85
C CYS A 82 7.33 -5.49 0.81
N LYS A 83 7.71 -6.44 1.67
CA LYS A 83 9.07 -6.96 1.75
C LYS A 83 9.45 -7.70 0.48
N GLN A 84 8.61 -8.60 -0.03
CA GLN A 84 8.81 -9.25 -1.33
C GLN A 84 8.93 -8.24 -2.47
N LEU A 85 8.14 -7.16 -2.46
CA LEU A 85 8.22 -6.12 -3.51
C LEU A 85 9.52 -5.33 -3.46
N MET A 86 10.00 -5.00 -2.26
CA MET A 86 11.29 -4.32 -2.07
C MET A 86 12.47 -5.26 -2.40
N ASP A 87 12.40 -6.51 -1.95
CA ASP A 87 13.45 -7.52 -2.12
C ASP A 87 13.57 -7.97 -3.58
N GLU A 88 12.47 -8.05 -4.32
CA GLU A 88 12.47 -8.36 -5.76
C GLU A 88 13.03 -7.21 -6.62
N GLY A 89 13.34 -6.05 -6.04
CA GLY A 89 13.88 -4.89 -6.75
C GLY A 89 12.96 -4.34 -7.86
N LYS A 90 11.74 -4.87 -7.96
CA LYS A 90 10.76 -4.48 -8.95
C LYS A 90 10.10 -3.20 -8.49
N ASN A 91 10.76 -2.09 -8.81
CA ASN A 91 10.03 -0.95 -9.35
C ASN A 91 9.17 -1.52 -10.50
N PHE A 92 7.92 -1.88 -10.22
CA PHE A 92 6.89 -1.95 -11.25
C PHE A 92 6.65 -0.51 -11.72
N LEU A 93 7.63 0.04 -12.44
CA LEU A 93 7.44 1.05 -13.46
C LEU A 93 6.76 0.29 -14.60
N VAL A 94 5.44 0.32 -14.58
CA VAL A 94 4.63 0.28 -15.78
C VAL A 94 4.15 1.73 -15.85
N GLU A 95 4.65 2.58 -16.73
CA GLU A 95 5.12 2.40 -18.11
C GLU A 95 6.59 2.77 -18.36
#